data_AF-A0A5B0WV43-F1
#
_entry.id   AF-A0A5B0WV43-F1
#
_cell.length_a   1.000
_cell.length_b   1.000
_cell.length_c   1.000
_cell.angle_alpha   90.00
_cell.angle_beta   90.00
_cell.angle_gamma   90.00
#
_symmetry.space_group_name_H-M   'P 1'
#
loop_
_entity.id
_entity.type
_entity.pdbx_description
1 polymer ?
#
loop_
_entity_poly.entity_id
_entity_poly.type
_entity_poly.pdbx_seq_one_letter_code
_entity_poly.pdbx_strand_id
1 'polypeptide(L)'
;MTTYIALLRGINVGGNKIIKMLDLKAMFQTLGFENVRTYIQSGNVVFESDEGSESLLTGVIERKIHEVFGFEVSVIIRTLAEMENVIANDPFQLSEPEEFKRWYVTFLPAEPSEDALDKLHTYENGPDKVRFVGREMYVLYEVSVSQSPLFKVPFDRILGMTITARNWNTVNKLVTMGRME
;
A
#
# COMPACT_ATOMS: atom_id res chain seq x y z
N MET A 1 -6.37 -20.41 -7.43
CA MET A 1 -6.30 -18.94 -7.38
C MET A 1 -5.89 -18.44 -6.01
N THR A 2 -4.97 -17.50 -6.01
CA THR A 2 -4.51 -16.75 -4.84
C THR A 2 -5.24 -15.41 -4.80
N THR A 3 -5.68 -14.98 -3.61
CA THR A 3 -6.23 -13.64 -3.40
C THR A 3 -5.08 -12.63 -3.26
N TYR A 4 -5.11 -11.61 -4.10
CA TYR A 4 -4.14 -10.53 -4.14
C TYR A 4 -4.78 -9.18 -3.83
N ILE A 5 -3.96 -8.28 -3.32
CA ILE A 5 -4.26 -6.88 -3.06
C ILE A 5 -3.29 -6.04 -3.90
N ALA A 6 -3.82 -5.22 -4.81
CA ALA A 6 -3.09 -4.21 -5.54
C ALA A 6 -3.26 -2.83 -4.90
N LEU A 7 -2.12 -2.19 -4.59
CA LEU A 7 -2.03 -0.87 -3.99
C LEU A 7 -1.42 0.11 -4.98
N LEU A 8 -2.27 0.91 -5.62
CA LEU A 8 -1.86 1.92 -6.60
C LEU A 8 -1.38 3.19 -5.89
N ARG A 9 -0.31 3.80 -6.42
CA ARG A 9 0.26 5.03 -5.86
C ARG A 9 -0.23 6.27 -6.60
N GLY A 10 -0.68 7.28 -5.84
CA GLY A 10 -0.82 8.66 -6.34
C GLY A 10 -1.96 8.88 -7.34
N ILE A 11 -3.00 8.06 -7.31
CA ILE A 11 -4.22 8.28 -8.12
C ILE A 11 -5.23 9.11 -7.33
N ASN A 12 -6.04 9.91 -8.04
CA ASN A 12 -7.11 10.75 -7.45
C ASN A 12 -6.64 11.74 -6.36
N VAL A 13 -5.36 12.11 -6.33
CA VAL A 13 -4.82 13.08 -5.37
C VAL A 13 -4.58 14.42 -6.07
N GLY A 14 -5.09 15.50 -5.49
CA GLY A 14 -4.86 16.87 -5.99
C GLY A 14 -5.35 17.10 -7.42
N GLY A 15 -6.37 16.37 -7.87
CA GLY A 15 -6.90 16.46 -9.24
C GLY A 15 -6.08 15.73 -10.31
N ASN A 16 -5.02 15.01 -9.93
CA ASN A 16 -4.15 14.30 -10.86
C ASN A 16 -4.47 12.81 -10.94
N LYS A 17 -4.13 12.19 -12.09
CA LYS A 17 -4.26 10.74 -12.34
C LYS A 17 -5.65 10.24 -11.95
N ILE A 18 -6.68 10.87 -12.53
CA ILE A 18 -8.07 10.59 -12.18
C ILE A 18 -8.49 9.25 -12.76
N ILE A 19 -8.88 8.33 -11.89
CA ILE A 19 -9.42 7.01 -12.26
C ILE A 19 -10.72 6.81 -11.49
N LYS A 20 -11.82 6.58 -12.20
CA LYS A 20 -13.07 6.13 -11.57
C LYS A 20 -12.90 4.67 -11.14
N MET A 21 -13.32 4.34 -9.93
CA MET A 21 -13.14 2.98 -9.39
C MET A 21 -13.91 1.91 -10.18
N LEU A 22 -15.02 2.28 -10.82
CA LEU A 22 -15.74 1.39 -11.73
C LEU A 22 -14.89 1.04 -12.96
N ASP A 23 -14.21 2.03 -13.54
CA ASP A 23 -13.33 1.84 -14.70
C ASP A 23 -12.08 1.05 -14.30
N LEU A 24 -11.52 1.31 -13.11
CA LEU A 24 -10.41 0.54 -12.55
C LEU A 24 -10.81 -0.95 -12.38
N LYS A 25 -11.98 -1.21 -11.81
CA LYS A 25 -12.51 -2.56 -11.66
C LYS A 25 -12.69 -3.24 -13.02
N ALA A 26 -13.33 -2.55 -13.97
CA ALA A 26 -13.55 -3.08 -15.31
C ALA A 26 -12.23 -3.43 -15.99
N MET A 27 -11.21 -2.57 -15.87
CA MET A 27 -9.88 -2.83 -16.41
C MET A 27 -9.25 -4.10 -15.82
N PHE A 28 -9.29 -4.30 -14.51
CA PHE A 28 -8.82 -5.55 -13.88
C PHE A 28 -9.57 -6.78 -14.41
N GLN A 29 -10.88 -6.67 -14.65
CA GLN A 29 -11.66 -7.77 -15.24
C GLN A 29 -11.23 -8.08 -16.69
N THR A 30 -10.84 -7.08 -17.48
CA THR A 30 -10.30 -7.31 -18.84
C THR A 30 -8.95 -8.05 -18.86
N LEU A 31 -8.23 -8.05 -17.73
CA LEU A 31 -6.99 -8.83 -17.56
C LEU A 31 -7.26 -10.30 -17.21
N GLY A 32 -8.53 -10.70 -17.09
CA GLY A 32 -8.92 -12.06 -16.72
C GLY A 32 -8.83 -12.34 -15.21
N PHE A 33 -8.69 -11.30 -14.38
CA PHE A 33 -8.72 -11.46 -12.93
C PHE A 33 -10.15 -11.69 -12.43
N GLU A 34 -10.27 -12.54 -11.41
CA GLU A 34 -11.55 -12.91 -10.83
C GLU A 34 -11.84 -12.15 -9.53
N ASN A 35 -13.10 -12.19 -9.08
CA ASN A 35 -13.55 -11.61 -7.82
C ASN A 35 -13.09 -10.16 -7.55
N VAL A 36 -12.93 -9.37 -8.61
CA VAL A 36 -12.38 -8.00 -8.53
C VAL A 36 -13.29 -7.07 -7.73
N ARG A 37 -12.72 -6.46 -6.68
CA ARG A 37 -13.37 -5.49 -5.80
C ARG A 37 -12.43 -4.29 -5.59
N THR A 38 -12.97 -3.09 -5.62
CA THR A 38 -12.22 -1.86 -5.31
C THR A 38 -12.65 -1.30 -3.96
N TYR A 39 -11.72 -0.72 -3.21
CA TYR A 39 -12.02 -0.04 -1.96
C TYR A 39 -11.56 1.41 -1.99
N ILE A 40 -12.50 2.33 -1.71
CA ILE A 40 -12.35 3.80 -1.74
C ILE A 40 -11.66 4.30 -3.02
N GLN A 41 -11.26 5.57 -3.07
CA GLN A 41 -10.71 6.19 -4.30
C GLN A 41 -9.18 6.24 -4.33
N SER A 42 -8.49 5.73 -3.30
CA SER A 42 -7.03 5.78 -3.18
C SER A 42 -6.30 4.65 -3.91
N GLY A 43 -7.02 3.85 -4.70
CA GLY A 43 -6.42 2.81 -5.53
C GLY A 43 -6.09 1.54 -4.76
N ASN A 44 -7.14 0.89 -4.24
CA ASN A 44 -7.03 -0.42 -3.60
C ASN A 44 -7.90 -1.40 -4.36
N VAL A 45 -7.32 -2.50 -4.81
CA VAL A 45 -8.05 -3.54 -5.55
C VAL A 45 -7.76 -4.89 -4.92
N VAL A 46 -8.81 -5.64 -4.60
CA VAL A 46 -8.74 -7.06 -4.23
C VAL A 46 -9.17 -7.86 -5.44
N PHE A 47 -8.42 -8.90 -5.80
CA PHE A 47 -8.70 -9.74 -6.96
C PHE A 47 -8.07 -11.12 -6.78
N GLU A 48 -8.50 -12.07 -7.61
CA GLU A 48 -7.94 -13.42 -7.66
C GLU A 48 -7.22 -13.66 -8.98
N SER A 49 -6.12 -14.40 -8.91
CA SER A 49 -5.35 -14.83 -10.08
C SER A 49 -4.70 -16.20 -9.83
N ASP A 50 -4.49 -16.96 -10.90
CA ASP A 50 -3.63 -18.15 -10.90
C ASP A 50 -2.15 -17.83 -11.19
N GLU A 51 -1.83 -16.58 -11.58
CA GLU A 51 -0.46 -16.11 -11.66
C GLU A 51 0.15 -16.04 -10.25
N GLY A 52 1.30 -16.69 -10.06
CA GLY A 52 2.01 -16.77 -8.77
C GLY A 52 3.06 -15.69 -8.58
N SER A 53 3.41 -14.95 -9.64
CA SER A 53 4.47 -13.94 -9.61
C SER A 53 3.90 -12.53 -9.39
N GLU A 54 4.21 -11.95 -8.23
CA GLU A 54 3.92 -10.55 -7.90
C GLU A 54 4.45 -9.58 -8.97
N SER A 55 5.66 -9.83 -9.49
CA SER A 55 6.30 -8.96 -10.46
C SER A 55 5.61 -8.99 -11.83
N LEU A 56 5.12 -10.15 -12.25
CA LEU A 56 4.33 -10.27 -13.48
C LEU A 56 2.97 -9.58 -13.32
N LEU A 57 2.29 -9.79 -12.19
CA LEU A 57 1.03 -9.10 -11.89
C LEU A 57 1.22 -7.58 -11.90
N THR A 58 2.23 -7.06 -11.20
CA THR A 58 2.58 -5.64 -11.20
C THR A 58 2.77 -5.13 -12.63
N GLY A 59 3.66 -5.76 -13.41
CA GLY A 59 3.99 -5.28 -14.76
C GLY A 59 2.80 -5.32 -15.73
N VAL A 60 1.91 -6.30 -15.62
CA VAL A 60 0.69 -6.38 -16.45
C VAL A 60 -0.32 -5.30 -16.05
N ILE A 61 -0.53 -5.09 -14.75
CA ILE A 61 -1.46 -4.07 -14.25
C ILE A 61 -0.97 -2.66 -14.61
N GLU A 62 0.31 -2.34 -14.36
CA GLU A 62 0.88 -1.01 -14.65
C GLU A 62 0.79 -0.68 -16.15
N ARG A 63 1.14 -1.65 -17.01
CA ARG A 63 1.00 -1.51 -18.46
C ARG A 63 -0.44 -1.26 -18.85
N LYS A 64 -1.39 -2.01 -18.27
CA LYS A 64 -2.80 -1.85 -18.59
C LYS A 64 -3.36 -0.51 -18.13
N ILE A 65 -2.90 -0.01 -16.99
CA ILE A 65 -3.23 1.34 -16.52
C ILE A 65 -2.76 2.38 -17.54
N HIS A 66 -1.52 2.26 -18.03
CA HIS A 66 -1.00 3.19 -19.04
C HIS A 66 -1.81 3.13 -20.34
N GLU A 67 -2.11 1.93 -20.85
CA GLU A 67 -2.92 1.74 -22.07
C GLU A 67 -4.31 2.35 -21.97
N VAL A 68 -4.99 2.20 -20.83
CA VAL A 68 -6.40 2.61 -20.66
C VAL A 68 -6.54 4.07 -20.23
N PHE A 69 -5.66 4.56 -19.36
CA PHE A 69 -5.80 5.87 -18.73
C PHE A 69 -4.77 6.90 -19.20
N GLY A 70 -3.74 6.49 -19.95
CA GLY A 70 -2.77 7.39 -20.58
C GLY A 70 -1.69 7.95 -19.65
N PHE A 71 -1.50 7.37 -18.47
CA PHE A 71 -0.47 7.77 -17.52
C PHE A 71 0.05 6.58 -16.70
N GLU A 72 1.27 6.71 -16.20
CA GLU A 72 1.91 5.69 -15.38
C GLU A 72 1.44 5.77 -13.93
N VAL A 73 1.18 4.61 -13.32
CA VAL A 73 0.84 4.44 -11.91
C VAL A 73 1.64 3.27 -11.39
N SER A 74 2.40 3.47 -10.31
CA SER A 74 3.10 2.37 -9.66
C SER A 74 2.16 1.52 -8.83
N VAL A 75 2.36 0.21 -8.84
CA VAL A 75 1.54 -0.78 -8.13
C VAL A 75 2.41 -1.62 -7.22
N ILE A 76 1.94 -1.80 -5.98
CA ILE A 76 2.49 -2.82 -5.07
C ILE A 76 1.46 -3.94 -4.94
N ILE A 77 1.91 -5.18 -5.11
CA ILE A 77 1.11 -6.39 -4.93
C ILE A 77 1.47 -7.03 -3.58
N ARG A 78 0.44 -7.52 -2.89
CA ARG A 78 0.55 -8.43 -1.75
C ARG A 78 -0.47 -9.53 -1.88
N THR A 79 -0.12 -10.73 -1.42
CA THR A 79 -1.11 -11.78 -1.16
C THR A 79 -1.95 -11.45 0.06
N LEU A 80 -3.12 -12.07 0.18
CA LEU A 80 -3.93 -11.98 1.41
C LEU A 80 -3.14 -12.44 2.64
N ALA A 81 -2.38 -13.54 2.54
CA ALA A 81 -1.59 -14.09 3.63
C ALA A 81 -0.53 -13.10 4.13
N GLU A 82 0.14 -12.38 3.23
CA GLU A 82 1.08 -11.32 3.62
C GLU A 82 0.36 -10.15 4.30
N MET A 83 -0.80 -9.72 3.78
CA MET A 83 -1.58 -8.65 4.40
C MET A 83 -2.07 -9.04 5.80
N GLU A 84 -2.41 -10.30 6.02
CA GLU A 84 -2.73 -10.83 7.35
C GLU A 84 -1.49 -10.83 8.26
N ASN A 85 -0.32 -11.19 7.74
CA ASN A 85 0.95 -11.14 8.46
C ASN A 85 1.35 -9.71 8.85
N VAL A 86 1.04 -8.72 8.01
CA VAL A 86 1.23 -7.28 8.32
C VAL A 86 0.39 -6.85 9.52
N ILE A 87 -0.82 -7.39 9.66
CA ILE A 87 -1.68 -7.13 10.81
C ILE A 87 -1.17 -7.88 12.05
N ALA A 88 -0.78 -9.14 11.89
CA ALA A 88 -0.34 -9.98 13.00
C ALA A 88 1.00 -9.53 13.62
N ASN A 89 1.91 -8.95 12.82
CA ASN A 89 3.21 -8.45 13.28
C ASN A 89 3.24 -6.93 13.51
N ASP A 90 2.12 -6.35 13.92
CA ASP A 90 2.09 -4.95 14.34
C ASP A 90 3.16 -4.68 15.45
N PRO A 91 4.15 -3.80 15.19
CA PRO A 91 5.19 -3.49 16.16
C PRO A 91 4.73 -2.53 17.28
N PHE A 92 3.56 -1.89 17.15
CA PHE A 92 3.04 -0.94 18.11
C PHE A 92 2.01 -1.54 19.07
N GLN A 93 1.43 -2.69 18.71
CA GLN A 93 0.41 -3.42 19.49
C GLN A 93 -0.75 -2.51 19.91
N LEU A 94 -1.22 -1.65 19.01
CA LEU A 94 -2.20 -0.62 19.36
C LEU A 94 -3.58 -1.24 19.59
N SER A 95 -4.22 -0.87 20.70
CA SER A 95 -5.57 -1.30 21.06
C SER A 95 -6.64 -0.22 20.87
N GLU A 96 -6.24 1.04 20.67
CA GLU A 96 -7.15 2.19 20.67
C GLU A 96 -7.55 2.64 19.25
N PRO A 97 -8.84 2.61 18.87
CA PRO A 97 -9.29 2.94 17.52
C PRO A 97 -8.96 4.36 17.05
N GLU A 98 -8.82 5.32 17.97
CA GLU A 98 -8.50 6.71 17.61
C GLU A 98 -7.06 6.85 17.10
N GLU A 99 -6.15 5.97 17.52
CA GLU A 99 -4.77 5.93 17.06
C GLU A 99 -4.67 5.37 15.63
N PHE A 100 -5.64 4.56 15.20
CA PHE A 100 -5.65 3.96 13.85
C PHE A 100 -5.74 4.98 12.73
N LYS A 101 -6.25 6.20 13.01
CA LYS A 101 -6.29 7.31 12.03
C LYS A 101 -4.92 7.95 11.80
N ARG A 102 -4.03 7.86 12.80
CA ARG A 102 -2.65 8.35 12.77
C ARG A 102 -1.65 7.23 12.53
N TRP A 103 -2.12 6.03 12.20
CA TRP A 103 -1.28 4.88 11.97
C TRP A 103 -1.33 4.44 10.52
N TYR A 104 -0.15 4.34 9.91
CA TYR A 104 0.05 3.99 8.52
C TYR A 104 1.02 2.82 8.39
N VAL A 105 0.74 1.97 7.42
CA VAL A 105 1.68 0.99 6.88
C VAL A 105 2.09 1.48 5.49
N THR A 106 3.39 1.55 5.29
CA THR A 106 3.99 1.81 3.99
C THR A 106 4.55 0.51 3.46
N PHE A 107 4.00 0.08 2.32
CA PHE A 107 4.42 -1.13 1.63
C PHE A 107 5.60 -0.81 0.73
N LEU A 108 6.61 -1.67 0.79
CA LEU A 108 7.85 -1.59 0.03
C LEU A 108 7.91 -2.74 -0.99
N PRO A 109 8.45 -2.52 -2.20
CA PRO A 109 8.61 -3.62 -3.17
C PRO A 109 9.65 -4.66 -2.73
N ALA A 110 10.62 -4.26 -1.90
CA ALA A 110 11.68 -5.10 -1.35
C ALA A 110 12.04 -4.63 0.06
N GLU A 111 12.80 -5.44 0.79
CA GLU A 111 13.37 -5.02 2.08
C GLU A 111 14.34 -3.84 1.88
N PRO A 112 14.36 -2.85 2.77
CA PRO A 112 15.35 -1.78 2.74
C PRO A 112 16.79 -2.30 2.87
N SER A 113 17.74 -1.64 2.22
CA SER A 113 19.16 -1.90 2.48
C SER A 113 19.59 -1.39 3.87
N GLU A 114 20.67 -1.95 4.41
CA GLU A 114 21.25 -1.47 5.69
C GLU A 114 21.57 0.04 5.64
N ASP A 115 22.17 0.53 4.55
CA ASP A 115 22.45 1.97 4.36
C ASP A 115 21.17 2.83 4.36
N ALA A 116 20.07 2.32 3.80
CA ALA A 116 18.80 3.03 3.85
C ALA A 116 18.21 3.02 5.27
N LEU A 117 18.30 1.88 5.97
CA LEU A 117 17.87 1.77 7.37
C LEU A 117 18.68 2.74 8.24
N ASP A 118 20.00 2.77 8.15
CA ASP A 118 20.88 3.66 8.92
C ASP A 118 20.48 5.14 8.78
N LYS A 119 20.14 5.58 7.57
CA LYS A 119 19.64 6.94 7.31
C LYS A 119 18.29 7.21 7.95
N LEU A 120 17.48 6.17 8.14
CA LEU A 120 16.12 6.26 8.68
C LEU A 120 16.06 6.05 10.20
N HIS A 121 17.13 5.54 10.84
CA HIS A 121 17.23 5.38 12.30
C HIS A 121 16.97 6.71 13.04
N THR A 122 17.34 7.84 12.44
CA THR A 122 17.07 9.17 13.04
C THR A 122 15.58 9.47 13.25
N TYR A 123 14.67 8.76 12.56
CA TYR A 123 13.23 8.96 12.67
C TYR A 123 12.57 7.98 13.65
N GLU A 124 13.27 6.96 14.14
CA GLU A 124 12.70 5.95 15.04
C GLU A 124 12.45 6.46 16.47
N ASN A 125 13.19 7.49 16.87
CA ASN A 125 13.21 8.07 18.21
C ASN A 125 12.57 9.48 18.26
N GLY A 126 11.82 9.86 17.23
CA GLY A 126 11.06 11.11 17.21
C GLY A 126 9.72 11.03 17.95
N PRO A 127 8.94 12.13 17.97
CA PRO A 127 7.56 12.11 18.47
C PRO A 127 6.70 11.13 17.69
N ASP A 128 6.90 11.06 16.37
CA ASP A 128 6.32 10.03 15.53
C ASP A 128 7.14 8.75 15.65
N LYS A 129 6.48 7.60 15.82
CA LYS A 129 7.15 6.30 15.93
C LYS A 129 7.25 5.66 14.57
N VAL A 130 8.47 5.32 14.15
CA VAL A 130 8.75 4.60 12.89
C VAL A 130 9.37 3.24 13.19
N ARG A 131 8.90 2.17 12.56
CA ARG A 131 9.45 0.82 12.69
C ARG A 131 9.46 0.13 11.33
N PHE A 132 10.51 -0.65 11.06
CA PHE A 132 10.63 -1.47 9.86
C PHE A 132 10.47 -2.95 10.23
N VAL A 133 9.67 -3.67 9.46
CA VAL A 133 9.49 -5.12 9.58
C VAL A 133 9.43 -5.69 8.17
N GLY A 134 10.47 -6.42 7.74
CA GLY A 134 10.54 -6.97 6.39
C GLY A 134 10.35 -5.91 5.30
N ARG A 135 9.27 -6.04 4.51
CA ARG A 135 8.94 -5.12 3.40
C ARG A 135 7.95 -4.02 3.81
N GLU A 136 7.82 -3.74 5.10
CA GLU A 136 6.84 -2.80 5.63
C GLU A 136 7.49 -1.78 6.58
N MET A 137 7.11 -0.52 6.40
CA MET A 137 7.42 0.57 7.31
C MET A 137 6.14 1.03 8.01
N TYR A 138 6.09 0.86 9.32
CA TYR A 138 4.99 1.26 10.18
C TYR A 138 5.28 2.65 10.74
N VAL A 139 4.32 3.56 10.61
CA VAL A 139 4.43 4.93 11.14
C VAL A 139 3.21 5.25 11.97
N LEU A 140 3.43 5.51 13.26
CA LEU A 140 2.44 6.09 14.15
C LEU A 140 2.77 7.56 14.37
N TYR A 141 1.96 8.44 13.78
CA TYR A 141 2.12 9.88 13.91
C TYR A 141 1.59 10.37 15.26
N GLU A 142 2.30 11.26 15.95
CA GLU A 142 1.84 11.88 17.20
C GLU A 142 0.67 12.83 16.95
N VAL A 143 0.71 13.52 15.81
CA VAL A 143 -0.32 14.46 15.35
C VAL A 143 -0.99 13.96 14.08
N SER A 144 -1.88 14.75 13.47
CA SER A 144 -2.40 14.41 12.15
C SER A 144 -1.27 14.34 11.11
N VAL A 145 -1.39 13.44 10.14
CA VAL A 145 -0.33 13.18 9.14
C VAL A 145 0.12 14.47 8.44
N SER A 146 -0.80 15.33 8.04
CA SER A 146 -0.47 16.59 7.34
C SER A 146 0.26 17.62 8.21
N GLN A 147 0.24 17.47 9.53
CA GLN A 147 0.90 18.35 10.50
C GLN A 147 2.26 17.80 10.96
N SER A 148 2.52 16.50 10.77
CA SER A 148 3.77 15.87 11.17
C SER A 148 4.94 16.32 10.26
N PRO A 149 6.13 16.60 10.83
CA PRO A 149 7.35 16.80 10.05
C PRO A 149 7.72 15.59 9.17
N LEU A 150 7.41 14.36 9.60
CA LEU A 150 7.69 13.14 8.82
C LEU A 150 6.95 13.10 7.49
N PHE A 151 5.82 13.79 7.36
CA PHE A 151 5.10 13.88 6.08
C PHE A 151 5.93 14.55 4.97
N LYS A 152 6.93 15.37 5.33
CA LYS A 152 7.85 16.03 4.38
C LYS A 152 9.10 15.21 4.09
N VAL A 153 9.33 14.11 4.81
CA VAL A 153 10.49 13.26 4.62
C VAL A 153 10.31 12.46 3.33
N PRO A 154 11.27 12.54 2.38
CA PRO A 154 11.18 11.82 1.11
C PRO A 154 11.61 10.37 1.28
N PHE A 155 10.81 9.58 2.00
CA PHE A 155 11.12 8.17 2.31
C PHE A 155 11.40 7.35 1.05
N ASP A 156 10.68 7.58 -0.05
CA ASP A 156 10.91 6.91 -1.34
C ASP A 156 12.32 7.17 -1.88
N ARG A 157 12.81 8.42 -1.78
CA ARG A 157 14.17 8.78 -2.19
C ARG A 157 15.23 8.18 -1.26
N ILE A 158 15.00 8.18 0.04
CA ILE A 158 15.95 7.61 1.01
C ILE A 158 16.05 6.09 0.85
N LEU A 159 14.91 5.42 0.66
CA LEU A 159 14.83 3.98 0.42
C LEU A 159 15.25 3.58 -1.00
N GLY A 160 15.31 4.53 -1.95
CA GLY A 160 15.66 4.26 -3.34
C GLY A 160 14.60 3.44 -4.09
N MET A 161 13.35 3.45 -3.62
CA MET A 161 12.27 2.62 -4.16
C MET A 161 10.93 3.33 -4.12
N THR A 162 10.03 2.97 -5.03
CA THR A 162 8.65 3.47 -5.01
C THR A 162 7.85 2.77 -3.92
N ILE A 163 7.28 3.54 -3.00
CA ILE A 163 6.55 3.06 -1.83
C ILE A 163 5.08 3.50 -1.87
N THR A 164 4.21 2.73 -1.22
CA THR A 164 2.77 3.04 -1.15
C THR A 164 2.28 2.96 0.29
N ALA A 165 1.80 4.06 0.84
CA ALA A 165 1.25 4.12 2.20
C ALA A 165 -0.27 3.92 2.23
N ARG A 166 -0.77 3.25 3.26
CA ARG A 166 -2.19 3.10 3.62
C ARG A 166 -2.36 3.27 5.11
N ASN A 167 -3.46 3.90 5.53
CA ASN A 167 -3.80 3.93 6.95
C ASN A 167 -4.24 2.53 7.44
N TRP A 168 -4.14 2.31 8.74
CA TRP A 168 -4.42 1.01 9.36
C TRP A 168 -5.85 0.51 9.10
N ASN A 169 -6.83 1.41 9.12
CA ASN A 169 -8.22 1.07 8.81
C ASN A 169 -8.39 0.50 7.39
N THR A 170 -7.65 1.06 6.43
CA THR A 170 -7.65 0.57 5.03
C THR A 170 -7.00 -0.81 4.97
N VAL A 171 -5.86 -1.02 5.62
CA VAL A 171 -5.18 -2.33 5.67
C VAL A 171 -6.12 -3.41 6.22
N ASN A 172 -6.75 -3.15 7.37
CA ASN A 172 -7.72 -4.07 7.97
C ASN A 172 -8.91 -4.34 7.04
N LYS A 173 -9.47 -3.29 6.43
CA LYS A 173 -10.61 -3.45 5.54
C LYS A 173 -10.27 -4.28 4.30
N LEU A 174 -9.06 -4.15 3.77
CA LEU A 174 -8.59 -4.94 2.63
C LEU A 174 -8.43 -6.42 3.00
N VAL A 175 -7.91 -6.73 4.19
CA VAL A 175 -7.87 -8.11 4.69
C VAL A 175 -9.29 -8.67 4.84
N THR A 176 -10.21 -7.93 5.46
CA THR A 176 -11.62 -8.36 5.54
C THR A 176 -12.23 -8.61 4.15
N MET A 177 -11.96 -7.73 3.18
CA MET A 177 -12.47 -7.90 1.81
C MET A 177 -11.87 -9.10 1.09
N GLY A 178 -10.61 -9.45 1.38
CA GLY A 178 -9.90 -10.58 0.78
C GLY A 178 -10.32 -11.95 1.31
N ARG A 179 -10.84 -12.04 2.54
CA ARG A 179 -11.30 -13.31 3.15
C ARG A 179 -12.54 -13.94 2.51
N MET A 180 -13.19 -13.26 1.56
CA MET A 180 -14.38 -13.76 0.88
C MET A 180 -15.56 -14.13 1.81
N GLU A 181 -15.75 -13.38 2.89
CA GLU A 181 -17.05 -13.38 3.60
C GLU A 181 -18.13 -12.62 2.81
#